data_AF-A0A447PJY0-F1
#
_entry.id   AF-A0A447PJY0-F1
#
_cell.length_a   1.000
_cell.length_b   1.000
_cell.length_c   1.000
_cell.angle_alpha   90.00
_cell.angle_beta   90.00
_cell.angle_gamma   90.00
#
_symmetry.space_group_name_H-M   'P 1'
#
loop_
_entity.id
_entity.type
_entity.pdbx_description
1 polymer ?
#
loop_
_entity_poly.entity_id
_entity_poly.type
_entity_poly.pdbx_seq_one_letter_code
_entity_poly.pdbx_strand_id
1 'polypeptide(L)'
;MLDGVFNHSGDSHAWFDRHNRSTGGACHHPDSTWRDWYSFSPQGVALDWLGYPSLPKLDYQSETLVDEIYRGEDSIVRHWLKAPWNMDGWRLDVVHMLGEAGGARHNLQHVAGITRAAKEAQPEAYIVGEHFGDARQWLQADVEDAAMNYRGFTFPLWGFLANTDIAYEPQHIDARTCIVWMDNYRAGLSHQQQLRMFNQLDSHDTARFKTLLGKDAARLPLAVVWLFTWPGVPCIYYGDEVGVDAQMTPCAANRSRGMNAGRTATCWRCTSVWRNCVSAVWRCVVADARRCMPKVT
;
A
#
# COMPACT_ATOMS: atom_id res chain seq x y z
N MET A 1 -1.45 -3.65 12.23
CA MET A 1 -1.90 -2.94 11.01
C MET A 1 -2.47 -3.94 10.03
N LEU A 2 -3.66 -3.66 9.51
CA LEU A 2 -4.35 -4.48 8.50
C LEU A 2 -4.44 -3.75 7.17
N ASP A 3 -4.63 -4.50 6.09
CA ASP A 3 -4.88 -3.96 4.75
C ASP A 3 -6.39 -3.80 4.51
N GLY A 4 -6.83 -2.56 4.38
CA GLY A 4 -8.22 -2.15 4.23
C GLY A 4 -8.56 -1.94 2.76
N VAL A 5 -9.11 -2.98 2.12
CA VAL A 5 -9.58 -2.92 0.73
C VAL A 5 -10.99 -2.34 0.70
N PHE A 6 -11.08 -1.02 0.80
CA PHE A 6 -12.37 -0.30 0.86
C PHE A 6 -12.80 0.30 -0.48
N ASN A 7 -11.93 0.34 -1.48
CA ASN A 7 -12.25 0.91 -2.79
C ASN A 7 -13.12 -0.01 -3.67
N HIS A 8 -12.96 -1.32 -3.53
CA HIS A 8 -13.67 -2.32 -4.33
C HIS A 8 -13.91 -3.59 -3.50
N SER A 9 -14.88 -4.39 -3.92
CA SER A 9 -15.10 -5.73 -3.35
C SER A 9 -14.70 -6.81 -4.35
N GLY A 10 -14.73 -8.07 -3.93
CA GLY A 10 -14.60 -9.19 -4.86
C GLY A 10 -15.91 -9.44 -5.62
N ASP A 11 -15.81 -9.87 -6.88
CA ASP A 11 -16.98 -10.27 -7.68
C ASP A 11 -17.79 -11.44 -7.08
N SER A 12 -17.15 -12.23 -6.22
CA SER A 12 -17.76 -13.33 -5.47
C SER A 12 -18.24 -12.94 -4.07
N HIS A 13 -18.10 -11.68 -3.68
CA HIS A 13 -18.58 -11.18 -2.39
C HIS A 13 -20.12 -11.25 -2.35
N ALA A 14 -20.71 -11.61 -1.19
CA ALA A 14 -22.16 -11.78 -1.07
C ALA A 14 -22.97 -10.54 -1.48
N TRP A 15 -22.42 -9.34 -1.28
CA TRP A 15 -23.03 -8.08 -1.71
C TRP A 15 -23.19 -7.98 -3.23
N PHE A 16 -22.24 -8.52 -4.01
CA PHE A 16 -22.24 -8.40 -5.47
C PHE A 16 -22.68 -9.70 -6.15
N ASP A 17 -22.04 -10.80 -5.77
CA ASP A 17 -22.34 -12.18 -6.12
C ASP A 17 -22.57 -12.44 -7.62
N ARG A 18 -21.54 -12.18 -8.41
CA ARG A 18 -21.55 -12.46 -9.86
C ARG A 18 -21.75 -13.95 -10.15
N HIS A 19 -21.32 -14.82 -9.26
CA HIS A 19 -21.32 -16.27 -9.43
C HIS A 19 -22.56 -16.96 -8.85
N ASN A 20 -23.58 -16.21 -8.40
CA ASN A 20 -24.82 -16.72 -7.79
C ASN A 20 -24.57 -17.77 -6.67
N ARG A 21 -23.60 -17.49 -5.80
CA ARG A 21 -23.27 -18.33 -4.63
C ARG A 21 -24.12 -18.00 -3.41
N SER A 22 -24.76 -16.84 -3.41
CA SER A 22 -25.59 -16.28 -2.34
C SER A 22 -26.94 -15.82 -2.90
N THR A 23 -27.83 -15.41 -2.01
CA THR A 23 -29.16 -14.92 -2.39
C THR A 23 -29.18 -13.39 -2.36
N GLY A 24 -29.50 -12.76 -3.48
CA GLY A 24 -29.79 -11.32 -3.53
C GLY A 24 -28.60 -10.41 -3.86
N GLY A 25 -27.52 -10.91 -4.44
CA GLY A 25 -26.38 -10.07 -4.84
C GLY A 25 -26.74 -9.02 -5.90
N ALA A 26 -26.09 -7.86 -5.78
CA ALA A 26 -26.33 -6.67 -6.61
C ALA A 26 -26.12 -6.91 -8.11
N CYS A 27 -25.29 -7.87 -8.52
CA CYS A 27 -24.97 -8.11 -9.92
C CYS A 27 -26.19 -8.56 -10.73
N HIS A 28 -27.02 -9.45 -10.18
CA HIS A 28 -28.14 -10.08 -10.89
C HIS A 28 -29.52 -9.57 -10.44
N HIS A 29 -29.61 -8.90 -9.29
CA HIS A 29 -30.87 -8.45 -8.70
C HIS A 29 -30.91 -6.92 -8.61
N PRO A 30 -31.68 -6.25 -9.49
CA PRO A 30 -31.87 -4.79 -9.42
C PRO A 30 -32.52 -4.32 -8.11
N ASP A 31 -33.37 -5.15 -7.51
CA ASP A 31 -34.08 -4.85 -6.26
C ASP A 31 -33.26 -5.23 -5.00
N SER A 32 -31.98 -5.57 -5.16
CA SER A 32 -31.09 -5.91 -4.04
C SER A 32 -30.91 -4.71 -3.11
N THR A 33 -30.87 -4.97 -1.80
CA THR A 33 -30.51 -3.95 -0.79
C THR A 33 -29.10 -3.40 -0.99
N TRP A 34 -28.22 -4.15 -1.66
CA TRP A 34 -26.84 -3.75 -1.94
C TRP A 34 -26.65 -3.20 -3.36
N ARG A 35 -27.74 -3.01 -4.13
CA ARG A 35 -27.65 -2.52 -5.51
C ARG A 35 -26.97 -1.15 -5.56
N ASP A 36 -27.33 -0.27 -4.65
CA ASP A 36 -26.79 1.10 -4.58
C ASP A 36 -25.35 1.17 -4.06
N TRP A 37 -24.78 0.05 -3.59
CA TRP A 37 -23.39 0.00 -3.14
C TRP A 37 -22.41 -0.09 -4.30
N TYR A 38 -22.90 -0.28 -5.53
CA TYR A 38 -22.11 -0.36 -6.73
C TYR A 38 -22.70 0.56 -7.80
N SER A 39 -21.84 1.20 -8.58
CA SER A 39 -22.28 1.97 -9.74
C SER A 39 -22.43 1.05 -10.95
N PHE A 40 -23.52 1.19 -11.71
CA PHE A 40 -23.76 0.42 -12.94
C PHE A 40 -23.86 1.35 -14.15
N SER A 41 -23.37 0.90 -15.30
CA SER A 41 -23.56 1.58 -16.59
C SER A 41 -25.03 1.49 -17.04
N PRO A 42 -25.46 2.32 -18.01
CA PRO A 42 -26.80 2.22 -18.60
C PRO A 42 -27.11 0.86 -19.21
N GLN A 43 -26.08 0.08 -19.55
CA GLN A 43 -26.20 -1.29 -20.08
C GLN A 43 -26.28 -2.35 -18.96
N GLY A 44 -26.33 -1.94 -17.69
CA GLY A 44 -26.43 -2.83 -16.54
C GLY A 44 -25.11 -3.49 -16.12
N VAL A 45 -23.97 -3.02 -16.65
CA VAL A 45 -22.64 -3.55 -16.32
C VAL A 45 -22.05 -2.76 -15.15
N ALA A 46 -21.56 -3.45 -14.11
CA ALA A 46 -20.94 -2.78 -12.97
C ALA A 46 -19.69 -2.00 -13.41
N LEU A 47 -19.45 -0.86 -12.77
CA LEU A 47 -18.21 -0.12 -12.94
C LEU A 47 -17.11 -0.80 -12.13
N ASP A 48 -16.10 -1.30 -12.83
CA ASP A 48 -15.02 -2.09 -12.26
C ASP A 48 -13.76 -1.23 -12.05
N TRP A 49 -12.95 -1.59 -11.06
CA TRP A 49 -11.68 -0.92 -10.83
C TRP A 49 -10.69 -1.18 -11.97
N LEU A 50 -10.26 -0.12 -12.65
CA LEU A 50 -9.38 -0.17 -13.84
C LEU A 50 -9.86 -1.15 -14.94
N GLY A 51 -11.17 -1.44 -14.98
CA GLY A 51 -11.75 -2.40 -15.91
C GLY A 51 -11.47 -3.86 -15.59
N TYR A 52 -11.05 -4.21 -14.37
CA TYR A 52 -10.90 -5.58 -13.91
C TYR A 52 -12.26 -6.15 -13.45
N PRO A 53 -12.89 -7.06 -14.19
CA PRO A 53 -14.25 -7.49 -13.88
C PRO A 53 -14.39 -8.21 -12.54
N SER A 54 -13.30 -8.74 -11.99
CA SER A 54 -13.27 -9.38 -10.68
C SER A 54 -13.38 -8.40 -9.51
N LEU A 55 -13.24 -7.09 -9.76
CA LEU A 55 -13.12 -6.05 -8.74
C LEU A 55 -14.18 -4.94 -8.98
N PRO A 56 -15.47 -5.24 -8.73
CA PRO A 56 -16.52 -4.23 -8.79
C PRO A 56 -16.26 -3.12 -7.77
N LYS A 57 -16.34 -1.87 -8.24
CA LYS A 57 -16.03 -0.69 -7.43
C LYS A 57 -17.21 -0.32 -6.52
N LEU A 58 -16.90 -0.03 -5.27
CA LEU A 58 -17.88 0.40 -4.28
C LEU A 58 -18.24 1.88 -4.46
N ASP A 59 -19.51 2.23 -4.28
CA ASP A 59 -20.04 3.59 -4.48
C ASP A 59 -20.38 4.27 -3.16
N TYR A 60 -19.53 5.22 -2.76
CA TYR A 60 -19.63 5.94 -1.50
C TYR A 60 -20.74 7.00 -1.45
N GLN A 61 -21.55 7.14 -2.50
CA GLN A 61 -22.80 7.91 -2.44
C GLN A 61 -23.85 7.24 -1.56
N SER A 62 -23.78 5.91 -1.43
CA SER A 62 -24.71 5.18 -0.60
C SER A 62 -24.34 5.37 0.87
N GLU A 63 -25.22 6.03 1.63
CA GLU A 63 -25.04 6.24 3.06
C GLU A 63 -24.96 4.92 3.83
N THR A 64 -25.68 3.89 3.38
CA THR A 64 -25.65 2.56 4.00
C THR A 64 -24.30 1.86 3.81
N LEU A 65 -23.64 2.06 2.67
CA LEU A 65 -22.26 1.60 2.47
C LEU A 65 -21.30 2.36 3.39
N VAL A 66 -21.43 3.68 3.47
CA VAL A 66 -20.59 4.51 4.36
C VAL A 66 -20.70 4.06 5.81
N ASP A 67 -21.93 3.76 6.25
CA ASP A 67 -22.21 3.23 7.58
C ASP A 67 -21.56 1.85 7.79
N GLU A 68 -21.64 0.95 6.80
CA GLU A 68 -20.99 -0.36 6.86
C GLU A 68 -19.45 -0.27 6.91
N ILE A 69 -18.84 0.62 6.11
CA ILE A 69 -17.38 0.70 6.00
C ILE A 69 -16.76 1.38 7.22
N TYR A 70 -17.22 2.59 7.58
CA TYR A 70 -16.58 3.36 8.65
C TYR A 70 -17.53 4.09 9.60
N ARG A 71 -18.69 4.58 9.18
CA ARG A 71 -19.52 5.48 10.02
C ARG A 71 -20.36 4.74 11.07
N GLY A 72 -20.76 3.50 10.84
CA GLY A 72 -21.51 2.69 11.81
C GLY A 72 -20.69 2.28 13.03
N GLU A 73 -21.36 1.99 14.14
CA GLU A 73 -20.70 1.52 15.36
C GLU A 73 -20.00 0.16 15.19
N ASP A 74 -20.63 -0.70 14.39
CA ASP A 74 -20.15 -2.04 14.00
C ASP A 74 -19.46 -2.03 12.63
N SER A 75 -19.08 -0.86 12.13
CA SER A 75 -18.44 -0.72 10.83
C SER A 75 -17.14 -1.51 10.75
N ILE A 76 -16.74 -1.92 9.55
CA ILE A 76 -15.54 -2.74 9.34
C ILE A 76 -14.31 -2.07 9.93
N VAL A 77 -14.14 -0.76 9.73
CA VAL A 77 -13.02 0.00 10.30
C VAL A 77 -13.01 -0.07 11.82
N ARG A 78 -14.16 0.12 12.48
CA ARG A 78 -14.23 0.12 13.96
C ARG A 78 -14.19 -1.28 14.55
N HIS A 79 -14.77 -2.28 13.87
CA HIS A 79 -14.84 -3.66 14.34
C HIS A 79 -13.46 -4.24 14.66
N TRP A 80 -12.48 -4.02 13.78
CA TRP A 80 -11.11 -4.54 13.97
C TRP A 80 -10.25 -3.68 14.92
N LEU A 81 -10.58 -2.40 15.08
CA LEU A 81 -9.89 -1.51 16.03
C LEU A 81 -10.41 -1.68 17.46
N LYS A 82 -11.68 -2.05 17.63
CA LYS A 82 -12.28 -2.31 18.94
C LYS A 82 -11.85 -3.68 19.49
N ALA A 83 -12.06 -3.87 20.79
CA ALA A 83 -11.90 -5.16 21.44
C ALA A 83 -12.86 -6.20 20.80
N PRO A 84 -12.45 -7.47 20.65
CA PRO A 84 -11.26 -8.11 21.24
C PRO A 84 -9.97 -7.98 20.41
N TRP A 85 -10.02 -7.42 19.21
CA TRP A 85 -8.90 -7.46 18.26
C TRP A 85 -7.84 -6.39 18.52
N ASN A 86 -8.27 -5.14 18.79
CA ASN A 86 -7.39 -4.01 19.11
C ASN A 86 -6.23 -3.81 18.11
N MET A 87 -6.53 -3.82 16.81
CA MET A 87 -5.52 -3.64 15.77
C MET A 87 -4.95 -2.22 15.77
N ASP A 88 -3.65 -2.05 15.56
CA ASP A 88 -3.01 -0.72 15.68
C ASP A 88 -3.22 0.24 14.51
N GLY A 89 -4.06 -0.10 13.51
CA GLY A 89 -4.30 0.77 12.37
C GLY A 89 -4.53 0.07 11.03
N TRP A 90 -4.64 0.88 9.98
CA TRP A 90 -5.06 0.49 8.63
C TRP A 90 -4.11 1.02 7.55
N ARG A 91 -3.78 0.15 6.59
CA ARG A 91 -3.26 0.53 5.28
C ARG A 91 -4.43 0.59 4.32
N LEU A 92 -4.65 1.70 3.65
CA LEU A 92 -5.77 1.92 2.73
C LEU A 92 -5.33 1.61 1.30
N ASP A 93 -5.90 0.55 0.72
CA ASP A 93 -5.61 0.11 -0.64
C ASP A 93 -6.16 1.09 -1.69
N VAL A 94 -5.31 1.49 -2.64
CA VAL A 94 -5.63 2.38 -3.76
C VAL A 94 -6.48 3.60 -3.33
N VAL A 95 -6.11 4.20 -2.21
CA VAL A 95 -6.94 5.22 -1.55
C VAL A 95 -7.23 6.42 -2.43
N HIS A 96 -6.33 6.79 -3.34
CA HIS A 96 -6.52 7.91 -4.29
C HIS A 96 -7.69 7.71 -5.27
N MET A 97 -8.17 6.48 -5.47
CA MET A 97 -9.30 6.17 -6.35
C MET A 97 -10.63 6.00 -5.62
N LEU A 98 -10.62 6.01 -4.28
CA LEU A 98 -11.82 5.91 -3.46
C LEU A 98 -12.78 7.07 -3.78
N GLY A 99 -14.07 6.80 -3.87
CA GLY A 99 -15.04 7.88 -4.08
C GLY A 99 -16.35 7.42 -4.68
N GLU A 100 -17.04 8.39 -5.25
CA GLU A 100 -18.43 8.28 -5.66
C GLU A 100 -18.61 8.04 -7.17
N ALA A 101 -19.72 7.39 -7.53
CA ALA A 101 -20.20 7.17 -8.90
C ALA A 101 -19.15 6.55 -9.84
N GLY A 102 -18.38 5.58 -9.33
CA GLY A 102 -17.26 4.94 -10.03
C GLY A 102 -16.01 5.82 -10.20
N GLY A 103 -16.07 7.09 -9.83
CA GLY A 103 -14.95 8.04 -9.86
C GLY A 103 -14.26 8.20 -8.49
N ALA A 104 -13.39 9.21 -8.39
CA ALA A 104 -12.72 9.60 -7.13
C ALA A 104 -13.32 10.89 -6.55
N ARG A 105 -14.62 11.14 -6.81
CA ARG A 105 -15.31 12.33 -6.27
C ARG A 105 -15.45 12.20 -4.75
N HIS A 106 -15.33 13.33 -4.06
CA HIS A 106 -15.35 13.43 -2.59
C HIS A 106 -14.37 12.50 -1.86
N ASN A 107 -13.30 12.07 -2.53
CA ASN A 107 -12.28 11.19 -1.97
C ASN A 107 -11.78 11.66 -0.59
N LEU A 108 -11.29 12.90 -0.49
CA LEU A 108 -10.77 13.47 0.75
C LEU A 108 -11.79 13.43 1.90
N GLN A 109 -13.07 13.61 1.61
CA GLN A 109 -14.12 13.56 2.62
C GLN A 109 -14.30 12.14 3.18
N HIS A 110 -14.30 11.12 2.32
CA HIS A 110 -14.42 9.73 2.77
C HIS A 110 -13.18 9.26 3.52
N VAL A 111 -11.97 9.63 3.05
CA VAL A 111 -10.72 9.33 3.74
C VAL A 111 -10.69 10.01 5.12
N ALA A 112 -11.09 11.29 5.21
CA ALA A 112 -11.24 11.98 6.49
C ALA A 112 -12.27 11.30 7.41
N GLY A 113 -13.36 10.77 6.84
CA GLY A 113 -14.37 10.01 7.55
C GLY A 113 -13.82 8.71 8.14
N ILE A 114 -13.06 7.94 7.36
CA ILE A 114 -12.38 6.71 7.78
C ILE A 114 -11.40 7.02 8.92
N THR A 115 -10.53 8.03 8.74
CA THR A 115 -9.54 8.41 9.75
C THR A 115 -10.20 8.86 11.04
N ARG A 116 -11.26 9.67 10.95
CA ARG A 116 -12.02 10.08 12.14
C ARG A 116 -12.64 8.89 12.87
N ALA A 117 -13.32 8.01 12.15
CA ALA A 117 -13.92 6.82 12.74
C ALA A 117 -12.88 5.90 13.41
N ALA A 118 -11.70 5.79 12.79
CA ALA A 118 -10.58 5.02 13.34
C ALA A 118 -10.03 5.66 14.62
N LYS A 119 -9.77 6.97 14.61
CA LYS A 119 -9.23 7.71 15.77
C LYS A 119 -10.24 7.78 16.93
N GLU A 120 -11.54 7.83 16.64
CA GLU A 120 -12.60 7.75 17.64
C GLU A 120 -12.62 6.37 18.33
N ALA A 121 -12.39 5.28 17.58
CA ALA A 121 -12.31 3.93 18.13
C ALA A 121 -11.01 3.69 18.90
N GLN A 122 -9.89 4.17 18.37
CA GLN A 122 -8.57 4.05 18.96
C GLN A 122 -7.70 5.27 18.57
N PRO A 123 -7.38 6.19 19.51
CA PRO A 123 -6.62 7.41 19.21
C PRO A 123 -5.24 7.15 18.59
N GLU A 124 -4.62 6.03 18.97
CA GLU A 124 -3.30 5.59 18.47
C GLU A 124 -3.37 4.85 17.12
N ALA A 125 -4.57 4.67 16.53
CA ALA A 125 -4.71 3.97 15.25
C ALA A 125 -3.93 4.68 14.15
N TYR A 126 -2.99 3.98 13.52
CA TYR A 126 -2.13 4.54 12.49
C TYR A 126 -2.71 4.29 11.09
N ILE A 127 -3.02 5.37 10.36
CA ILE A 127 -3.68 5.31 9.05
C ILE A 127 -2.69 5.65 7.93
N VAL A 128 -2.47 4.70 7.04
CA VAL A 128 -1.52 4.83 5.91
C VAL A 128 -2.22 4.68 4.58
N GLY A 129 -2.15 5.69 3.72
CA GLY A 129 -2.69 5.62 2.36
C GLY A 129 -1.72 5.00 1.34
N GLU A 130 -2.22 4.16 0.44
CA GLU A 130 -1.47 3.77 -0.75
C GLU A 130 -1.56 4.85 -1.85
N HIS A 131 -0.41 5.49 -2.09
CA HIS A 131 -0.23 6.46 -3.16
C HIS A 131 1.02 6.13 -3.97
N PHE A 132 0.85 5.69 -5.23
CA PHE A 132 1.98 5.63 -6.18
C PHE A 132 2.46 7.05 -6.57
N GLY A 133 1.54 8.02 -6.52
CA GLY A 133 1.79 9.41 -6.87
C GLY A 133 2.22 10.29 -5.69
N ASP A 134 1.91 11.58 -5.80
CA ASP A 134 2.21 12.56 -4.76
C ASP A 134 1.12 12.61 -3.69
N ALA A 135 1.38 12.02 -2.52
CA ALA A 135 0.45 11.98 -1.39
C ALA A 135 0.28 13.30 -0.62
N ARG A 136 1.04 14.36 -0.94
CA ARG A 136 1.06 15.60 -0.14
C ARG A 136 -0.32 16.23 0.03
N GLN A 137 -1.21 16.11 -0.96
CA GLN A 137 -2.58 16.65 -0.88
C GLN A 137 -3.39 16.04 0.28
N TRP A 138 -3.26 14.73 0.52
CA TRP A 138 -3.97 14.03 1.59
C TRP A 138 -3.34 14.33 2.95
N LEU A 139 -2.01 14.31 2.99
CA LEU A 139 -1.26 14.57 4.22
C LEU A 139 -1.47 16.01 4.70
N GLN A 140 -1.42 17.01 3.82
CA GLN A 140 -1.63 18.42 4.20
C GLN A 140 -3.07 18.73 4.61
N ALA A 141 -4.03 17.89 4.21
CA ALA A 141 -5.42 18.00 4.64
C ALA A 141 -5.69 17.25 5.97
N ASP A 142 -4.65 16.66 6.58
CA ASP A 142 -4.72 15.84 7.80
C ASP A 142 -5.76 14.71 7.71
N VAL A 143 -5.98 14.19 6.49
CA VAL A 143 -6.92 13.07 6.27
C VAL A 143 -6.24 11.71 6.42
N GLU A 144 -4.92 11.66 6.41
CA GLU A 144 -4.09 10.45 6.62
C GLU A 144 -2.92 10.80 7.56
N ASP A 145 -2.49 9.85 8.40
CA ASP A 145 -1.30 10.05 9.25
C ASP A 145 0.00 9.97 8.44
N ALA A 146 0.00 9.14 7.40
CA ALA A 146 1.13 8.89 6.51
C ALA A 146 0.68 8.26 5.18
N ALA A 147 1.62 8.14 4.25
CA ALA A 147 1.42 7.42 3.00
C ALA A 147 2.58 6.45 2.74
N MET A 148 2.31 5.43 1.92
CA MET A 148 3.34 4.57 1.33
C MET A 148 4.28 5.45 0.49
N ASN A 149 5.54 5.57 0.92
CA ASN A 149 6.46 6.60 0.46
C ASN A 149 7.17 6.22 -0.86
N TYR A 150 6.40 5.86 -1.89
CA TYR A 150 6.97 5.50 -3.18
C TYR A 150 7.71 6.68 -3.82
N ARG A 151 7.08 7.86 -3.84
CA ARG A 151 7.63 9.05 -4.51
C ARG A 151 8.76 9.73 -3.75
N GLY A 152 8.74 9.71 -2.42
CA GLY A 152 9.74 10.37 -1.59
C GLY A 152 10.91 9.48 -1.16
N PHE A 153 10.76 8.15 -1.24
CA PHE A 153 11.80 7.21 -0.83
C PHE A 153 12.07 6.13 -1.89
N THR A 154 11.09 5.32 -2.27
CA THR A 154 11.32 4.13 -3.13
C THR A 154 11.90 4.49 -4.51
N PHE A 155 11.24 5.36 -5.27
CA PHE A 155 11.66 5.73 -6.63
C PHE A 155 13.00 6.47 -6.73
N PRO A 156 13.31 7.48 -5.88
CA PRO A 156 14.64 8.08 -5.92
C PRO A 156 15.74 7.08 -5.56
N LEU A 157 15.48 6.12 -4.67
CA LEU A 157 16.44 5.05 -4.37
C LEU A 157 16.64 4.10 -5.56
N TRP A 158 15.56 3.76 -6.28
CA TRP A 158 15.66 2.94 -7.48
C TRP A 158 16.45 3.62 -8.59
N GLY A 159 16.19 4.90 -8.85
CA GLY A 159 16.93 5.65 -9.87
C GLY A 159 18.43 5.75 -9.55
N PHE A 160 18.80 5.83 -8.26
CA PHE A 160 20.19 5.99 -7.83
C PHE A 160 20.93 4.66 -7.70
N LEU A 161 20.31 3.66 -7.07
CA LEU A 161 20.96 2.39 -6.74
C LEU A 161 20.73 1.32 -7.80
N ALA A 162 19.52 1.23 -8.35
CA ALA A 162 19.09 0.21 -9.29
C ALA A 162 19.02 0.71 -10.74
N ASN A 163 19.28 2.00 -10.98
CA ASN A 163 19.33 2.60 -12.30
C ASN A 163 18.03 2.42 -13.13
N THR A 164 16.88 2.47 -12.47
CA THR A 164 15.57 2.23 -13.07
C THR A 164 14.52 3.20 -12.53
N ASP A 165 13.54 3.55 -13.35
CA ASP A 165 12.38 4.32 -12.94
C ASP A 165 11.17 3.43 -12.54
N ILE A 166 10.04 4.06 -12.25
CA ILE A 166 8.76 3.42 -11.92
C ILE A 166 8.21 2.54 -13.07
N ALA A 167 8.51 2.88 -14.32
CA ALA A 167 8.09 2.15 -15.50
C ALA A 167 9.03 0.98 -15.84
N TYR A 168 10.06 0.76 -15.02
CA TYR A 168 11.15 -0.18 -15.26
C TYR A 168 12.05 0.20 -16.45
N GLU A 169 12.04 1.48 -16.82
CA GLU A 169 12.91 2.01 -17.86
C GLU A 169 14.25 2.46 -17.25
N PRO A 170 15.35 2.35 -18.01
CA PRO A 170 16.66 2.78 -17.53
C PRO A 170 16.67 4.26 -17.16
N GLN A 171 16.99 4.56 -15.90
CA GLN A 171 17.14 5.91 -15.39
C GLN A 171 18.44 5.99 -14.60
N HIS A 172 19.27 6.99 -14.85
CA HIS A 172 20.51 7.19 -14.09
C HIS A 172 20.44 8.55 -13.41
N ILE A 173 20.31 8.54 -12.09
CA ILE A 173 20.41 9.75 -11.28
C ILE A 173 21.69 9.68 -10.45
N ASP A 174 22.38 10.79 -10.31
CA ASP A 174 23.52 10.89 -9.41
C ASP A 174 23.08 11.10 -7.95
N ALA A 175 24.02 11.00 -7.01
CA ALA A 175 23.73 11.16 -5.58
C ALA A 175 23.13 12.55 -5.26
N ARG A 176 23.57 13.60 -5.98
CA ARG A 176 23.07 14.97 -5.82
C ARG A 176 21.60 15.07 -6.23
N THR A 177 21.24 14.51 -7.38
CA THR A 177 19.86 14.52 -7.88
C THR A 177 18.95 13.69 -6.98
N CYS A 178 19.43 12.55 -6.50
CA CYS A 178 18.70 11.69 -5.55
C CYS A 178 18.34 12.47 -4.27
N ILE A 179 19.33 13.08 -3.59
CA ILE A 179 19.05 13.80 -2.34
C ILE A 179 18.19 15.05 -2.56
N VAL A 180 18.39 15.79 -3.66
CA VAL A 180 17.55 16.95 -4.00
C VAL A 180 16.10 16.54 -4.23
N TRP A 181 15.85 15.40 -4.89
CA TRP A 181 14.49 14.87 -5.03
C TRP A 181 13.88 14.58 -3.66
N MET A 182 14.57 13.78 -2.84
CA MET A 182 14.08 13.35 -1.53
C MET A 182 13.81 14.55 -0.61
N ASP A 183 14.71 15.54 -0.60
CA ASP A 183 14.55 16.78 0.18
C ASP A 183 13.39 17.64 -0.32
N ASN A 184 13.20 17.78 -1.63
CA ASN A 184 12.08 18.54 -2.19
C ASN A 184 10.72 17.90 -1.84
N TYR A 185 10.65 16.57 -1.84
CA TYR A 185 9.43 15.88 -1.42
C TYR A 185 9.17 16.09 0.07
N ARG A 186 10.20 15.86 0.90
CA ARG A 186 10.17 16.02 2.35
C ARG A 186 9.82 17.44 2.79
N ALA A 187 10.29 18.46 2.07
CA ALA A 187 10.00 19.87 2.36
C ALA A 187 8.50 20.22 2.26
N GLY A 188 7.70 19.42 1.55
CA GLY A 188 6.26 19.60 1.47
C GLY A 188 5.45 19.00 2.63
N LEU A 189 6.12 18.35 3.60
CA LEU A 189 5.49 17.62 4.70
C LEU A 189 5.87 18.24 6.05
N SER A 190 4.95 18.19 7.00
CA SER A 190 5.23 18.59 8.39
C SER A 190 6.24 17.64 9.05
N HIS A 191 6.96 18.10 10.07
CA HIS A 191 7.96 17.27 10.74
C HIS A 191 7.37 15.94 11.27
N GLN A 192 6.14 15.95 11.80
CA GLN A 192 5.49 14.73 12.25
C GLN A 192 5.16 13.79 11.09
N GLN A 193 4.66 14.30 9.97
CA GLN A 193 4.39 13.49 8.78
C GLN A 193 5.68 12.86 8.25
N GLN A 194 6.78 13.61 8.19
CA GLN A 194 8.09 13.08 7.76
C GLN A 194 8.55 11.88 8.59
N LEU A 195 8.34 11.91 9.91
CA LEU A 195 8.71 10.82 10.81
C LEU A 195 7.74 9.64 10.77
N ARG A 196 6.51 9.85 10.30
CA ARG A 196 5.49 8.81 10.18
C ARG A 196 5.50 8.14 8.81
N MET A 197 5.97 8.80 7.74
CA MET A 197 5.98 8.25 6.37
C MET A 197 6.43 6.79 6.29
N PHE A 198 5.69 5.99 5.52
CA PHE A 198 5.93 4.54 5.44
C PHE A 198 6.98 4.25 4.36
N ASN A 199 8.23 4.04 4.76
CA ASN A 199 9.36 3.85 3.87
C ASN A 199 9.54 2.37 3.53
N GLN A 200 9.63 2.03 2.24
CA GLN A 200 9.84 0.65 1.79
C GLN A 200 10.70 0.61 0.52
N LEU A 201 11.47 -0.46 0.34
CA LEU A 201 12.33 -0.64 -0.85
C LEU A 201 11.56 -1.20 -2.05
N ASP A 202 10.58 -2.06 -1.79
CA ASP A 202 9.68 -2.62 -2.78
C ASP A 202 8.35 -3.04 -2.10
N SER A 203 7.43 -3.60 -2.87
CA SER A 203 6.12 -4.02 -2.41
C SER A 203 5.61 -5.24 -3.17
N HIS A 204 4.37 -5.64 -2.86
CA HIS A 204 3.68 -6.69 -3.58
C HIS A 204 3.20 -6.28 -4.99
N ASP A 205 3.20 -4.99 -5.31
CA ASP A 205 2.78 -4.44 -6.61
C ASP A 205 3.97 -4.05 -7.49
N THR A 206 5.19 -4.09 -6.94
CA THR A 206 6.41 -3.77 -7.65
C THR A 206 7.30 -5.00 -7.87
N ALA A 207 8.25 -4.88 -8.79
CA ALA A 207 9.36 -5.82 -8.87
C ALA A 207 10.19 -5.79 -7.57
N ARG A 208 10.81 -6.92 -7.24
CA ARG A 208 11.75 -7.03 -6.12
C ARG A 208 12.97 -6.16 -6.36
N PHE A 209 13.38 -5.40 -5.35
CA PHE A 209 14.51 -4.48 -5.42
C PHE A 209 15.82 -5.21 -5.73
N LYS A 210 16.02 -6.42 -5.19
CA LYS A 210 17.17 -7.26 -5.56
C LYS A 210 17.19 -7.60 -7.07
N THR A 211 16.02 -7.86 -7.66
CA THR A 211 15.91 -8.13 -9.09
C THR A 211 16.25 -6.88 -9.90
N LEU A 212 15.84 -5.70 -9.45
CA LEU A 212 16.18 -4.42 -10.08
C LEU A 212 17.68 -4.11 -10.01
N LEU A 213 18.35 -4.47 -8.92
CA LEU A 213 19.81 -4.34 -8.78
C LEU A 213 20.59 -5.24 -9.74
N GLY A 214 20.01 -6.38 -10.17
CA GLY A 214 20.65 -7.33 -11.09
C GLY A 214 22.04 -7.77 -10.62
N LYS A 215 23.08 -7.40 -11.38
CA LYS A 215 24.49 -7.75 -11.06
C LYS A 215 25.05 -6.93 -9.90
N ASP A 216 24.45 -5.79 -9.57
CA ASP A 216 24.90 -4.87 -8.53
C ASP A 216 24.24 -5.16 -7.18
N ALA A 217 23.89 -6.41 -6.90
CA ALA A 217 23.24 -6.82 -5.65
C ALA A 217 24.06 -6.39 -4.40
N ALA A 218 25.37 -6.17 -4.53
CA ALA A 218 26.23 -5.60 -3.49
C ALA A 218 25.79 -4.20 -3.00
N ARG A 219 24.92 -3.50 -3.74
CA ARG A 219 24.28 -2.24 -3.32
C ARG A 219 23.08 -2.42 -2.41
N LEU A 220 22.54 -3.64 -2.26
CA LEU A 220 21.40 -3.89 -1.37
C LEU A 220 21.69 -3.45 0.07
N PRO A 221 22.81 -3.82 0.73
CA PRO A 221 23.14 -3.34 2.07
C PRO A 221 23.14 -1.82 2.22
N LEU A 222 23.52 -1.07 1.18
CA LEU A 222 23.48 0.40 1.19
C LEU A 222 22.03 0.90 1.27
N ALA A 223 21.13 0.31 0.49
CA ALA A 223 19.70 0.63 0.55
C ALA A 223 19.09 0.30 1.93
N VAL A 224 19.54 -0.81 2.55
CA VAL A 224 19.13 -1.18 3.92
C VAL A 224 19.56 -0.12 4.93
N VAL A 225 20.82 0.27 4.90
CA VAL A 225 21.34 1.31 5.81
C VAL A 225 20.53 2.59 5.62
N TRP A 226 20.31 3.02 4.38
CA TRP A 226 19.47 4.18 4.07
C TRP A 226 18.06 4.05 4.63
N LEU A 227 17.39 2.91 4.46
CA LEU A 227 16.04 2.68 4.97
C LEU A 227 15.89 2.94 6.47
N PHE A 228 16.87 2.54 7.27
CA PHE A 228 16.82 2.76 8.72
C PHE A 228 17.39 4.09 9.18
N THR A 229 18.24 4.74 8.38
CA THR A 229 18.76 6.08 8.70
C THR A 229 17.89 7.21 8.20
N TRP A 230 16.93 6.93 7.30
CA TRP A 230 16.02 7.91 6.73
C TRP A 230 14.80 8.17 7.64
N PRO A 231 14.33 9.42 7.80
CA PRO A 231 13.14 9.71 8.59
C PRO A 231 11.89 9.01 8.03
N GLY A 232 11.10 8.43 8.93
CA GLY A 232 9.90 7.67 8.61
C GLY A 232 9.85 6.34 9.37
N VAL A 233 8.78 5.59 9.15
CA VAL A 233 8.59 4.23 9.64
C VAL A 233 9.15 3.26 8.59
N PRO A 234 10.28 2.58 8.85
CA PRO A 234 10.83 1.61 7.90
C PRO A 234 9.98 0.34 7.88
N CYS A 235 9.56 -0.06 6.68
CA CYS A 235 8.86 -1.30 6.40
C CYS A 235 9.73 -2.20 5.53
N ILE A 236 9.90 -3.44 5.98
CA ILE A 236 10.63 -4.49 5.27
C ILE A 236 9.59 -5.36 4.56
N TYR A 237 9.67 -5.43 3.24
CA TYR A 237 8.86 -6.41 2.52
C TYR A 237 9.49 -7.79 2.69
N TYR A 238 8.66 -8.78 3.05
CA TYR A 238 9.16 -10.09 3.44
C TYR A 238 10.03 -10.72 2.34
N GLY A 239 11.18 -11.25 2.71
CA GLY A 239 12.14 -11.82 1.77
C GLY A 239 13.29 -10.88 1.41
N ASP A 240 13.15 -9.57 1.56
CA ASP A 240 14.24 -8.62 1.30
C ASP A 240 15.40 -8.80 2.28
N GLU A 241 15.08 -9.19 3.52
CA GLU A 241 16.04 -9.43 4.59
C GLU A 241 16.95 -10.64 4.34
N VAL A 242 16.49 -11.57 3.49
CA VAL A 242 17.24 -12.75 3.06
C VAL A 242 17.66 -12.65 1.58
N GLY A 243 17.32 -11.56 0.90
CA GLY A 243 17.61 -11.35 -0.51
C GLY A 243 16.87 -12.31 -1.43
N VAL A 244 15.56 -12.52 -1.23
CA VAL A 244 14.72 -13.19 -2.23
C VAL A 244 14.76 -12.39 -3.52
N ASP A 245 15.11 -13.06 -4.62
CA ASP A 245 14.89 -12.53 -5.96
C ASP A 245 13.53 -12.99 -6.46
N ALA A 246 12.93 -12.19 -7.33
CA ALA A 246 11.87 -12.71 -8.18
C ALA A 246 12.52 -13.68 -9.18
N GLN A 247 12.57 -14.98 -8.86
CA GLN A 247 12.74 -15.97 -9.91
C GLN A 247 11.56 -15.79 -10.87
N MET A 248 11.84 -15.49 -12.14
CA MET A 248 10.91 -15.83 -13.22
C MET A 248 10.70 -17.35 -13.16
N THR A 249 9.74 -17.80 -12.36
CA THR A 249 9.35 -19.21 -12.31
C THR A 249 8.99 -19.66 -13.73
N PRO A 250 9.47 -20.83 -14.21
CA PRO A 250 9.11 -21.38 -15.52
C PRO A 250 7.60 -21.64 -15.72
N CYS A 251 6.80 -21.52 -14.66
CA CYS A 251 5.34 -21.62 -14.72
C CYS A 251 4.65 -20.34 -15.22
N ALA A 252 5.37 -19.23 -15.41
CA ALA A 252 4.83 -18.03 -16.04
C ALA A 252 5.05 -18.09 -17.55
N ALA A 253 4.28 -18.94 -18.23
CA ALA A 253 4.00 -18.78 -19.65
C ALA A 253 3.03 -17.60 -19.83
N ASN A 254 3.48 -16.39 -19.49
CA ASN A 254 2.83 -15.16 -19.93
C ASN A 254 3.86 -14.02 -19.86
N ARG A 255 4.36 -13.63 -21.04
CA ARG A 255 5.17 -12.42 -21.28
C ARG A 255 4.34 -11.13 -21.16
N SER A 256 3.33 -11.14 -20.28
CA SER A 256 2.40 -10.04 -20.10
C SER A 256 2.36 -9.67 -18.62
N ARG A 257 2.92 -8.48 -18.33
CA ARG A 257 2.68 -7.61 -17.16
C ARG A 257 3.51 -7.91 -15.90
N GLY A 258 4.48 -7.03 -15.67
CA GLY A 258 5.42 -6.97 -14.55
C GLY A 258 4.83 -6.63 -13.16
N MET A 259 3.60 -7.06 -12.86
CA MET A 259 2.96 -6.85 -11.54
C MET A 259 2.97 -8.10 -10.65
N ASN A 260 3.11 -9.31 -11.19
CA ASN A 260 3.12 -10.56 -10.39
C ASN A 260 4.51 -10.98 -9.87
N ALA A 261 5.55 -10.23 -10.19
CA ALA A 261 6.93 -10.58 -9.83
C ALA A 261 7.26 -10.35 -8.34
N GLY A 262 6.51 -9.50 -7.63
CA GLY A 262 6.74 -9.20 -6.21
C GLY A 262 6.30 -10.33 -5.24
N ARG A 263 5.40 -11.21 -5.66
CA ARG A 263 4.76 -12.23 -4.80
C ARG A 263 5.50 -13.57 -4.84
N THR A 264 6.80 -13.55 -4.55
CA THR A 264 7.62 -14.77 -4.45
C THR A 264 7.56 -15.36 -3.04
N ALA A 265 7.31 -16.67 -2.92
CA ALA A 265 7.23 -17.34 -1.63
C ALA A 265 8.55 -17.26 -0.84
N THR A 266 8.44 -17.13 0.49
CA THR A 266 9.60 -17.07 1.37
C THR A 266 10.45 -18.34 1.28
N CYS A 267 11.74 -18.20 0.98
CA CYS A 267 12.66 -19.33 0.94
C CYS A 267 13.26 -19.61 2.32
N TRP A 268 12.68 -20.56 3.06
CA TRP A 268 13.16 -20.95 4.40
C TRP A 268 14.52 -21.67 4.41
N ARG A 269 14.90 -22.31 3.28
CA ARG A 269 16.12 -23.14 3.14
C ARG A 269 17.29 -22.43 2.44
N CYS A 270 17.18 -21.15 2.10
CA CYS A 270 18.28 -20.47 1.43
C CYS A 270 19.48 -20.34 2.40
N THR A 271 20.55 -21.09 2.13
CA THR A 271 21.82 -21.11 2.90
C THR A 271 22.95 -20.46 2.11
N SER A 272 22.66 -19.39 1.36
CA SER A 272 23.71 -18.65 0.66
C SER A 272 24.45 -17.74 1.63
N VAL A 273 25.77 -17.58 1.44
CA VAL A 273 26.64 -16.62 2.17
C VAL A 273 26.04 -15.20 2.18
N TRP A 274 25.27 -14.89 1.14
CA TRP A 274 24.52 -13.66 0.96
C TRP A 274 23.50 -13.40 2.08
N ARG A 275 22.81 -14.44 2.55
CA ARG A 275 21.88 -14.36 3.69
C ARG A 275 22.62 -13.96 4.96
N ASN A 276 23.84 -14.42 5.17
CA ASN A 276 24.60 -14.09 6.38
C ASN A 276 25.05 -12.62 6.39
N CYS A 277 25.56 -12.09 5.27
CA CYS A 277 26.00 -10.70 5.22
C CYS A 277 24.81 -9.72 5.23
N VAL A 278 23.80 -9.95 4.40
CA VAL A 278 22.62 -9.07 4.32
C VAL A 278 21.82 -9.16 5.62
N SER A 279 21.51 -10.36 6.11
CA SER A 279 20.79 -10.51 7.39
C SER A 279 21.61 -9.99 8.57
N ALA A 280 22.94 -10.09 8.58
CA ALA A 280 23.76 -9.47 9.61
C ALA A 280 23.67 -7.94 9.58
N VAL A 281 23.77 -7.33 8.39
CA VAL A 281 23.57 -5.87 8.23
C VAL A 281 22.18 -5.48 8.70
N TRP A 282 21.12 -6.19 8.27
CA TRP A 282 19.76 -5.96 8.75
C TRP A 282 19.66 -6.06 10.28
N ARG A 283 20.21 -7.11 10.89
CA ARG A 283 20.16 -7.31 12.35
C ARG A 283 20.90 -6.22 13.10
N CYS A 284 22.09 -5.83 12.64
CA CYS A 284 22.86 -4.75 13.26
C CYS A 284 22.13 -3.42 13.14
N VAL A 285 21.66 -3.06 11.94
CA VAL A 285 21.01 -1.77 11.72
C VAL A 285 19.65 -1.70 12.43
N VAL A 286 18.86 -2.78 12.47
CA VAL A 286 17.62 -2.82 13.26
C VAL A 286 17.93 -2.75 14.76
N ALA A 287 18.97 -3.44 15.24
CA ALA A 287 19.35 -3.40 16.64
C ALA A 287 19.82 -2.00 17.06
N ASP A 288 20.61 -1.33 16.23
CA ASP A 288 21.07 0.04 16.47
C ASP A 288 19.92 1.04 16.34
N ALA A 289 19.03 0.89 15.37
CA ALA A 289 17.82 1.70 15.27
C ALA A 289 16.95 1.56 16.54
N ARG A 290 16.78 0.34 17.06
CA ARG A 290 16.01 0.08 18.29
C ARG A 290 16.71 0.53 19.58
N ARG A 291 18.05 0.57 19.61
CA ARG A 291 18.84 0.91 20.81
C ARG A 291 19.22 2.38 20.90
N CYS A 292 19.50 3.01 19.77
CA CYS A 292 20.17 4.31 19.73
C CYS A 292 19.26 5.44 19.19
N MET A 293 18.15 5.13 18.53
CA MET A 293 17.22 6.16 18.06
C MET A 293 16.15 6.46 19.12
N PRO A 294 15.89 7.74 19.43
CA PRO A 294 14.84 8.11 20.36
C PRO A 294 13.48 7.64 19.83
N LYS A 295 12.68 7.02 20.70
CA LYS A 295 11.28 6.70 20.39
C LYS A 295 10.53 8.01 20.26
N VAL A 296 9.94 8.27 19.11
CA VAL A 296 9.04 9.40 18.91
C VAL A 296 7.74 9.05 19.64
N THR A 297 7.57 9.62 20.84
CA THR A 297 6.32 9.61 21.62
C THR A 297 5.45 10.79 21.21
#